data_AF-A0A2R7L9T0-F1
#
_entry.id   AF-A0A2R7L9T0-F1
#
_cell.length_a   1.000
_cell.length_b   1.000
_cell.length_c   1.000
_cell.angle_alpha   90.00
_cell.angle_beta   90.00
_cell.angle_gamma   90.00
#
_symmetry.space_group_name_H-M   'P 1'
#
loop_
_entity.id
_entity.type
_entity.pdbx_description
1 polymer ?
#
loop_
_entity_poly.entity_id
_entity_poly.type
_entity_poly.pdbx_seq_one_letter_code
_entity_poly.pdbx_strand_id
1 'polypeptide(L)'
;MARLVLEGRIALLENRPADAARAFRKAATLEETRFRDITDPPLWWYPVRRSLAAALLSSGDARGAADEARATLARRPKDPITLSVLAQAERRLGLNEAATAHEAEARRGWTGDLARISLAQS
;
A
#
# COMPACT_ATOMS: atom_id res chain seq x y z
N MET A 1 7.69 -11.20 -10.46
CA MET A 1 6.85 -10.24 -9.72
C MET A 1 5.63 -10.91 -9.10
N ALA A 2 4.76 -11.57 -9.88
CA ALA A 2 3.56 -12.25 -9.37
C ALA A 2 3.81 -13.19 -8.18
N ARG A 3 4.83 -14.06 -8.25
CA ARG A 3 5.22 -14.93 -7.12
C ARG A 3 5.50 -14.15 -5.83
N LEU A 4 6.28 -13.08 -5.89
CA LEU A 4 6.61 -12.25 -4.71
C LEU A 4 5.37 -11.55 -4.13
N VAL A 5 4.43 -11.13 -4.98
CA VAL A 5 3.16 -10.54 -4.54
C VAL A 5 2.32 -11.59 -3.82
N LEU A 6 2.23 -12.81 -4.36
CA LEU A 6 1.52 -13.91 -3.71
C LEU A 6 2.16 -14.29 -2.37
N GLU A 7 3.48 -14.42 -2.32
CA GLU A 7 4.24 -14.66 -1.07
C GLU A 7 3.94 -13.58 -0.03
N GLY A 8 3.91 -12.31 -0.42
CA GLY A 8 3.59 -11.20 0.48
C GLY A 8 2.17 -11.28 1.04
N ARG A 9 1.18 -11.62 0.19
CA ARG A 9 -0.21 -11.78 0.63
C ARG A 9 -0.39 -12.97 1.57
N ILE A 10 0.22 -14.11 1.25
CA ILE A 10 0.20 -15.31 2.11
C ILE A 10 0.79 -14.95 3.47
N ALA A 11 1.95 -14.28 3.49
CA ALA A 11 2.57 -13.86 4.75
C ALA A 11 1.67 -12.92 5.58
N LEU A 12 0.91 -12.01 4.97
CA LEU A 12 -0.07 -11.19 5.72
C LEU A 12 -1.21 -12.03 6.29
N LEU A 13 -1.73 -13.00 5.52
CA LEU A 13 -2.79 -13.90 5.98
C LEU A 13 -2.31 -14.82 7.11
N GLU A 14 -1.03 -15.20 7.12
CA GLU A 14 -0.38 -15.97 8.18
C GLU A 14 0.10 -15.12 9.37
N ASN A 15 -0.26 -13.83 9.42
CA ASN A 15 0.15 -12.89 10.47
C ASN A 15 1.69 -12.74 10.58
N ARG A 16 2.39 -12.76 9.45
CA ARG A 16 3.85 -12.55 9.29
C ARG A 16 4.15 -11.26 8.52
N PRO A 17 3.78 -10.08 9.04
CA PRO A 17 3.83 -8.83 8.28
C PRO A 17 5.25 -8.38 7.91
N ALA A 18 6.27 -8.70 8.73
CA ALA A 18 7.66 -8.43 8.39
C ALA A 18 8.13 -9.22 7.15
N ASP A 19 7.68 -10.46 7.00
CA ASP A 19 7.99 -11.32 5.85
C ASP A 19 7.29 -10.80 4.61
N ALA A 20 6.03 -10.38 4.77
CA ALA A 20 5.27 -9.73 3.71
C ALA A 20 5.95 -8.46 3.20
N ALA A 21 6.39 -7.59 4.11
CA ALA A 21 7.11 -6.36 3.74
C ALA A 21 8.39 -6.66 2.96
N ARG A 22 9.15 -7.71 3.33
CA ARG A 22 10.34 -8.13 2.56
C ARG A 22 9.98 -8.61 1.15
N ALA A 23 8.91 -9.39 0.99
CA ALA A 23 8.45 -9.87 -0.31
C ALA A 23 7.95 -8.72 -1.20
N PHE A 24 7.10 -7.84 -0.66
CA PHE A 24 6.57 -6.69 -1.39
C PHE A 24 7.66 -5.68 -1.75
N ARG A 25 8.65 -5.43 -0.88
CA ARG A 25 9.79 -4.56 -1.21
C ARG A 25 10.58 -5.08 -2.40
N LYS A 26 10.91 -6.38 -2.41
CA LYS A 26 11.56 -7.02 -3.56
C LYS A 26 10.71 -6.88 -4.83
N ALA A 27 9.39 -7.04 -4.72
CA ALA A 27 8.49 -6.90 -5.86
C ALA A 27 8.41 -5.45 -6.36
N ALA A 28 8.35 -4.45 -5.48
CA ALA A 28 8.33 -3.04 -5.84
C ALA A 28 9.63 -2.59 -6.51
N THR A 29 10.79 -3.04 -6.02
CA THR A 29 12.08 -2.80 -6.68
C THR A 29 12.11 -3.43 -8.08
N LEU A 30 11.57 -4.64 -8.24
CA LEU A 30 11.50 -5.28 -9.57
C LEU A 30 10.55 -4.53 -10.53
N GLU A 31 9.40 -4.07 -10.04
CA GLU A 31 8.48 -3.20 -10.80
C GLU A 31 9.22 -1.97 -11.34
N GLU A 32 9.95 -1.26 -10.48
CA GLU A 32 10.61 0.00 -10.83
C GLU A 32 11.87 -0.13 -11.67
N THR A 33 12.51 -1.30 -11.65
CA THR A 33 13.75 -1.53 -12.41
C THR A 33 13.48 -2.18 -13.75
N ARG A 34 12.44 -3.00 -13.87
CA ARG A 34 12.19 -3.84 -15.06
C ARG A 34 10.89 -3.54 -15.80
N PHE A 35 9.95 -2.86 -15.15
CA PHE A 35 8.63 -2.55 -15.71
C PHE A 35 8.33 -1.05 -15.70
N ARG A 36 9.38 -0.21 -15.62
CA ARG A 36 9.28 1.25 -15.68
C ARG A 36 8.92 1.76 -17.08
N ASP A 37 9.25 0.99 -18.11
CA ASP A 37 9.04 1.39 -19.49
C ASP A 37 7.55 1.59 -19.76
N ILE A 38 7.23 2.74 -20.36
CA ILE A 38 5.86 3.13 -20.70
C ILE A 38 5.41 2.27 -21.88
N THR A 39 4.91 1.08 -21.57
CA THR A 39 4.11 0.26 -22.48
C THR A 39 2.65 0.57 -22.22
N ASP A 40 1.87 0.88 -23.27
CA ASP A 40 0.41 0.98 -23.19
C ASP A 40 -0.23 -0.21 -23.92
N PRO A 41 -0.83 -1.17 -23.20
CA PRO A 41 -1.05 -1.19 -21.76
C PRO A 41 0.21 -1.56 -20.95
N PRO A 42 0.32 -1.13 -19.68
CA PRO A 42 1.42 -1.52 -18.82
C PRO A 42 1.35 -3.01 -18.51
N LEU A 43 2.51 -3.65 -18.47
CA LEU A 43 2.63 -5.08 -18.17
C LEU A 43 2.12 -5.46 -16.78
N TRP A 44 2.06 -4.50 -15.85
CA TRP A 44 1.61 -4.73 -14.48
C TRP A 44 0.84 -3.52 -13.91
N TRP A 45 -0.46 -3.70 -13.70
CA TRP A 45 -1.33 -2.64 -13.17
C TRP A 45 -1.42 -2.60 -11.64
N TYR A 46 -1.02 -3.68 -10.95
CA TYR A 46 -1.19 -3.80 -9.49
C TYR A 46 -0.14 -2.97 -8.75
N PRO A 47 -0.54 -1.98 -7.91
CA PRO A 47 0.39 -1.09 -7.22
C PRO A 47 1.09 -1.82 -6.06
N VAL A 48 2.23 -2.47 -6.34
CA VAL A 48 2.95 -3.30 -5.37
C VAL A 48 3.37 -2.51 -4.12
N ARG A 49 3.72 -1.23 -4.30
CA ARG A 49 4.16 -0.34 -3.21
C ARG A 49 3.03 -0.02 -2.21
N ARG A 50 1.76 -0.01 -2.64
CA ARG A 50 0.60 0.08 -1.73
C ARG A 50 0.58 -1.10 -0.75
N SER A 51 0.82 -2.30 -1.25
CA SER A 51 0.84 -3.52 -0.44
C SER A 51 2.05 -3.58 0.49
N LEU A 52 3.18 -3.00 0.07
CA LEU A 52 4.32 -2.77 0.97
C LEU A 52 3.92 -1.84 2.13
N ALA A 53 3.26 -0.72 1.84
CA ALA A 53 2.78 0.21 2.87
C ALA A 53 1.82 -0.50 3.85
N ALA A 54 0.88 -1.29 3.34
CA ALA A 54 -0.06 -2.07 4.16
C ALA A 54 0.65 -3.11 5.04
N ALA A 55 1.70 -3.76 4.53
CA ALA A 55 2.49 -4.72 5.29
C ALA A 55 3.32 -4.05 6.40
N LEU A 56 3.92 -2.89 6.12
CA LEU A 56 4.65 -2.10 7.13
C LEU A 56 3.71 -1.59 8.23
N LEU A 57 2.51 -1.13 7.85
CA LEU A 57 1.49 -0.75 8.83
C LEU A 57 1.09 -1.94 9.70
N SER A 58 0.93 -3.13 9.11
CA SER A 58 0.62 -4.37 9.82
C SER A 58 1.75 -4.80 10.77
N SER A 59 3.02 -4.52 10.43
CA SER A 59 4.17 -4.82 11.30
C SER A 59 4.40 -3.77 12.39
N GLY A 60 3.61 -2.70 12.42
CA GLY A 60 3.76 -1.60 13.39
C GLY A 60 4.69 -0.48 12.93
N ASP A 61 5.31 -0.57 11.76
CA ASP A 61 6.15 0.48 11.18
C ASP A 61 5.28 1.54 10.50
N ALA A 62 4.63 2.38 11.31
CA ALA A 62 3.75 3.44 10.83
C ALA A 62 4.51 4.49 9.99
N ARG A 63 5.78 4.77 10.32
CA ARG A 63 6.57 5.74 9.58
C ARG A 63 6.89 5.23 8.18
N GLY A 64 7.43 4.01 8.09
CA GLY A 64 7.70 3.37 6.80
C GLY A 64 6.44 3.19 5.97
N ALA A 65 5.31 2.83 6.59
CA ALA A 65 4.02 2.74 5.90
C ALA A 65 3.59 4.07 5.26
N ALA A 66 3.69 5.18 6.00
CA ALA A 66 3.33 6.49 5.48
C ALA A 66 4.22 6.92 4.32
N ASP A 67 5.53 6.68 4.41
CA ASP A 67 6.49 7.04 3.36
C ASP A 67 6.21 6.25 2.06
N GLU A 68 5.94 4.95 2.18
CA GLU A 68 5.60 4.08 1.04
C GLU A 68 4.22 4.41 0.42
N ALA A 69 3.24 4.77 1.25
CA ALA A 69 1.93 5.21 0.78
C ALA A 69 2.03 6.54 0.01
N ARG A 70 2.79 7.52 0.52
CA ARG A 70 3.01 8.80 -0.19
C ARG A 70 3.75 8.60 -1.50
N ALA A 71 4.77 7.74 -1.54
CA ALA A 71 5.46 7.38 -2.77
C ALA A 71 4.53 6.72 -3.80
N THR A 72 3.57 5.93 -3.34
CA THR A 72 2.52 5.36 -4.21
C THR A 72 1.58 6.45 -4.75
N LEU A 73 1.11 7.36 -3.89
CA LEU A 73 0.20 8.46 -4.27
C LEU A 73 0.85 9.47 -5.22
N ALA A 74 2.16 9.67 -5.16
CA ALA A 74 2.89 10.50 -6.12
C ALA A 74 2.76 9.98 -7.57
N ARG A 75 2.61 8.66 -7.74
CA ARG A 75 2.41 8.03 -9.06
C ARG A 75 0.95 7.73 -9.39
N ARG A 76 0.15 7.45 -8.36
CA ARG A 76 -1.28 7.15 -8.48
C ARG A 76 -2.06 8.09 -7.56
N PRO A 77 -2.22 9.37 -7.97
CA PRO A 77 -2.96 10.33 -7.16
C PRO A 77 -4.38 9.83 -6.91
N LYS A 78 -4.89 10.09 -5.70
CA LYS A 78 -6.27 9.78 -5.30
C LYS A 78 -6.63 8.29 -5.26
N ASP A 79 -5.66 7.38 -5.22
CA ASP A 79 -5.93 5.96 -4.93
C ASP A 79 -6.54 5.83 -3.52
N PRO A 80 -7.83 5.48 -3.41
CA PRO A 80 -8.53 5.50 -2.13
C PRO A 80 -8.02 4.45 -1.14
N ILE A 81 -7.51 3.31 -1.63
CA ILE A 81 -6.98 2.28 -0.75
C ILE A 81 -5.65 2.75 -0.16
N THR A 82 -4.78 3.34 -0.98
CA THR A 82 -3.52 3.91 -0.51
C THR A 82 -3.75 5.07 0.46
N LEU A 83 -4.72 5.96 0.18
CA LEU A 83 -5.12 7.04 1.10
C LEU A 83 -5.61 6.52 2.45
N SER A 84 -6.38 5.43 2.46
CA SER A 84 -6.83 4.78 3.70
C SER A 84 -5.66 4.22 4.52
N VAL A 85 -4.68 3.57 3.86
CA VAL A 85 -3.45 3.10 4.52
C VAL A 85 -2.65 4.28 5.09
N LEU A 86 -2.51 5.37 4.33
CA LEU A 86 -1.82 6.57 4.78
C LEU A 86 -2.50 7.18 6.02
N ALA A 87 -3.83 7.34 5.99
CA ALA A 87 -4.59 7.88 7.11
C ALA A 87 -4.41 7.02 8.39
N GLN A 88 -4.41 5.69 8.26
CA GLN A 88 -4.17 4.79 9.39
C GLN A 88 -2.74 4.91 9.94
N ALA A 89 -1.74 5.04 9.06
CA ALA A 89 -0.35 5.25 9.46
C ALA A 89 -0.18 6.60 10.17
N GLU A 90 -0.77 7.67 9.63
CA GLU A 90 -0.75 9.01 10.21
C GLU A 90 -1.41 9.07 11.58
N ARG A 91 -2.53 8.36 11.80
CA ARG A 91 -3.13 8.20 13.14
C ARG A 91 -2.16 7.57 14.13
N ARG A 92 -1.44 6.51 13.74
CA ARG A 92 -0.44 5.87 14.62
C ARG A 92 0.75 6.77 14.94
N LEU A 93 1.02 7.76 14.08
CA LEU A 93 2.05 8.78 14.28
C LEU A 93 1.53 10.02 15.05
N GLY A 94 0.26 10.07 15.43
CA GLY A 94 -0.36 11.22 16.10
C GLY A 94 -0.72 12.39 15.17
N LEU A 95 -0.66 12.20 13.85
CA LEU A 95 -0.94 13.22 12.84
C LEU A 95 -2.45 13.26 12.51
N ASN A 96 -3.28 13.56 13.51
CA ASN A 96 -4.74 13.35 13.44
C ASN A 96 -5.45 14.21 12.39
N GLU A 97 -5.01 15.45 12.17
CA GLU A 97 -5.61 16.34 11.18
C GLU A 97 -5.37 15.82 9.75
N ALA A 98 -4.11 15.50 9.42
CA ALA A 98 -3.73 14.90 8.14
C ALA A 98 -4.47 13.58 7.90
N ALA A 99 -4.52 12.72 8.92
CA ALA A 99 -5.23 11.45 8.81
C ALA A 99 -6.73 11.63 8.51
N THR A 100 -7.38 12.59 9.15
CA THR A 100 -8.80 12.90 8.92
C THR A 100 -9.04 13.39 7.49
N ALA A 101 -8.15 14.25 6.98
CA ALA A 101 -8.22 14.76 5.62
C ALA A 101 -8.05 13.64 4.57
N HIS A 102 -7.02 12.80 4.71
CA HIS A 102 -6.78 11.69 3.79
C HIS A 102 -7.86 10.62 3.87
N GLU A 103 -8.45 10.36 5.05
CA GLU A 103 -9.57 9.43 5.17
C GLU A 103 -10.83 9.97 4.46
N ALA A 104 -11.11 11.27 4.58
CA ALA A 104 -12.21 11.90 3.85
C ALA A 104 -11.99 11.83 2.33
N GLU A 105 -10.76 12.01 1.87
CA GLU A 105 -10.41 11.87 0.47
C GLU A 105 -10.56 10.43 -0.02
N ALA A 106 -10.10 9.45 0.76
CA ALA A 106 -10.26 8.02 0.47
C ALA A 106 -11.73 7.67 0.27
N ARG A 107 -12.61 8.13 1.17
CA ARG A 107 -14.06 7.88 1.08
C ARG A 107 -14.70 8.49 -0.16
N ARG A 108 -14.25 9.67 -0.60
CA ARG A 108 -14.76 10.29 -1.85
C ARG A 108 -14.39 9.48 -3.09
N GLY A 109 -13.25 8.79 -3.06
CA GLY A 109 -12.74 8.01 -4.19
C GLY A 109 -13.22 6.56 -4.27
N TRP A 110 -14.02 6.07 -3.30
CA TRP A 110 -14.39 4.66 -3.21
C TRP A 110 -15.89 4.44 -3.04
N THR A 111 -16.44 3.56 -3.87
CA THR A 111 -17.82 3.08 -3.72
C THR A 111 -17.80 1.76 -2.94
N GLY A 112 -18.09 1.81 -1.65
CA GLY A 112 -18.10 0.66 -0.75
C GLY A 112 -17.55 1.00 0.64
N ASP A 113 -17.36 -0.02 1.48
CA ASP A 113 -16.82 0.16 2.83
C ASP A 113 -15.30 -0.10 2.85
N LEU A 114 -14.52 0.98 2.92
CA LEU A 114 -13.05 0.91 3.02
C LEU A 114 -12.59 0.19 4.30
N ALA A 115 -13.39 0.18 5.37
CA ALA A 115 -13.03 -0.50 6.61
C ALA A 115 -13.06 -2.03 6.47
N ARG A 116 -13.74 -2.55 5.43
CA ARG A 116 -13.76 -3.99 5.10
C ARG A 116 -12.58 -4.43 4.25
N ILE A 117 -11.77 -3.51 3.73
CA ILE A 117 -10.57 -3.85 2.97
C ILE A 117 -9.48 -4.25 3.96
N SER A 118 -9.16 -5.54 3.98
CA SER A 118 -8.05 -6.02 4.81
C SER A 118 -6.70 -5.55 4.25
N LEU A 119 -5.73 -5.32 5.13
CA LEU A 119 -4.35 -4.99 4.71
C LEU A 119 -3.72 -6.11 3.85
N ALA A 120 -4.16 -7.36 4.02
CA ALA A 120 -3.77 -8.50 3.18
C ALA A 120 -4.31 -8.43 1.74
N GLN A 121 -5.43 -7.75 1.53
CA GLN A 121 -6.06 -7.52 0.21
C GLN A 121 -5.68 -6.15 -0.38
N SER A 122 -4.91 -5.36 0.37
CA SER A 122 -4.45 -4.03 -0.02
C SER A 122 -3.22 -4.06 -0.94
#